data_AF-A0A062V7T2-F1
#
_entry.id   AF-A0A062V7T2-F1
#
_cell.length_a   1.000
_cell.length_b   1.000
_cell.length_c   1.000
_cell.angle_alpha   90.00
_cell.angle_beta   90.00
_cell.angle_gamma   90.00
#
_symmetry.space_group_name_H-M   'P 1'
#
loop_
_entity.id
_entity.type
_entity.pdbx_description
1 polymer ?
#
loop_
_entity_poly.entity_id
_entity_poly.type
_entity_poly.pdbx_seq_one_letter_code
_entity_poly.pdbx_strand_id
1 'polypeptide(L)'
;MQKNIDFVAYMPQETSSWGFIIAGKARKTSEIFNEILEITRKVFDISKGFFIPTKIEYGLVTFSEDILANRLFEHKIKPLGILRRQIQSDKGISYHKFLEEIHSNETFKDKIKYIGDIDIHNGKTKFVLKRKDEYIDRNSKGLYATWGYDEILDEPPTSDPIMIDISHSSLKGENQHVESADPAYYNIVFRTDTDIWFEKTEIGLANRNRLRGVLKKVYENFDVVYTLFLSDWFSEKELKEVVFE
;
A
#
# COMPACT_ATOMS: atom_id res chain seq x y z
N MET A 1 23.12 -0.46 -22.86
CA MET A 1 21.90 0.37 -22.94
C MET A 1 21.96 1.32 -21.76
N GLN A 2 21.33 2.51 -21.78
CA GLN A 2 21.25 3.28 -20.54
C GLN A 2 20.00 2.83 -19.79
N LYS A 3 20.21 2.36 -18.56
CA LYS A 3 19.20 1.82 -17.66
C LYS A 3 18.07 2.82 -17.42
N ASN A 4 16.85 2.31 -17.26
CA ASN A 4 15.66 3.11 -16.88
C ASN A 4 15.30 4.24 -17.86
N ILE A 5 15.58 4.06 -19.15
CA ILE A 5 15.22 5.04 -20.19
C ILE A 5 13.92 4.66 -20.90
N ASP A 6 13.91 3.50 -21.55
CA ASP A 6 12.78 2.99 -22.34
C ASP A 6 12.05 1.84 -21.61
N PHE A 7 12.54 1.45 -20.43
CA PHE A 7 12.07 0.35 -19.60
C PHE A 7 12.22 0.71 -18.11
N VAL A 8 11.68 -0.13 -17.23
CA VAL A 8 11.86 -0.07 -15.77
C VAL A 8 12.66 -1.30 -15.33
N ALA A 9 13.77 -1.10 -14.63
CA ALA A 9 14.54 -2.19 -14.07
C ALA A 9 13.81 -2.79 -12.85
N TYR A 10 13.66 -4.10 -12.89
CA TYR A 10 12.96 -4.91 -11.88
C TYR A 10 13.97 -5.72 -11.06
N MET A 11 13.78 -5.73 -9.75
CA MET A 11 14.60 -6.42 -8.75
C MET A 11 13.76 -7.56 -8.14
N PRO A 12 13.80 -8.77 -8.72
CA PRO A 12 13.00 -9.88 -8.20
C PRO A 12 13.39 -10.23 -6.77
N GLN A 13 12.39 -10.40 -5.90
CA GLN A 13 12.52 -10.85 -4.49
C GLN A 13 13.14 -9.83 -3.52
N GLU A 14 13.34 -8.60 -3.98
CA GLU A 14 14.03 -7.57 -3.23
C GLU A 14 13.11 -6.35 -3.13
N THR A 15 12.63 -6.04 -1.92
CA THR A 15 11.54 -5.09 -1.76
C THR A 15 11.99 -3.86 -0.99
N SER A 16 11.80 -2.69 -1.61
CA SER A 16 11.92 -1.41 -0.91
C SER A 16 10.54 -0.92 -0.48
N SER A 17 10.43 -0.35 0.71
CA SER A 17 9.15 0.09 1.24
C SER A 17 9.21 1.34 2.11
N TRP A 18 8.13 2.10 2.05
CA TRP A 18 7.84 3.25 2.88
C TRP A 18 6.55 2.97 3.67
N GLY A 19 6.70 2.75 4.97
CA GLY A 19 5.60 2.53 5.91
C GLY A 19 5.29 3.77 6.74
N PHE A 20 4.01 4.06 6.93
CA PHE A 20 3.51 5.14 7.77
C PHE A 20 2.57 4.55 8.81
N ILE A 21 3.01 4.58 10.08
CA ILE A 21 2.13 4.27 11.21
C ILE A 21 1.41 5.56 11.59
N ILE A 22 0.09 5.51 11.59
CA ILE A 22 -0.78 6.65 11.84
C ILE A 22 -1.62 6.41 13.09
N ALA A 23 -1.83 7.47 13.87
CA ALA A 23 -2.77 7.44 14.99
C ALA A 23 -4.20 7.48 14.49
N GLY A 24 -5.02 6.58 15.02
CA GLY A 24 -6.45 6.54 14.79
C GLY A 24 -7.27 7.18 15.91
N LYS A 25 -8.60 7.08 15.77
CA LYS A 25 -9.57 7.52 16.79
C LYS A 25 -10.44 6.38 17.31
N ALA A 26 -10.55 5.29 16.57
CA ALA A 26 -11.32 4.12 16.93
C ALA A 26 -10.80 3.51 18.23
N ARG A 27 -11.73 3.24 19.15
CA ARG A 27 -11.51 2.52 20.40
C ARG A 27 -12.10 1.12 20.35
N LYS A 28 -12.94 0.82 19.35
CA LYS A 28 -13.59 -0.49 19.19
C LYS A 28 -13.56 -1.02 17.75
N THR A 29 -13.81 -2.31 17.57
CA THR A 29 -13.85 -2.98 16.25
C THR A 29 -14.82 -2.35 15.27
N SER A 30 -16.02 -1.99 15.73
CA SER A 30 -17.05 -1.37 14.90
C SER A 30 -16.61 -0.02 14.33
N GLU A 31 -15.82 0.74 15.11
CA GLU A 31 -15.25 2.03 14.71
C GLU A 31 -14.06 1.83 13.77
N ILE A 32 -13.21 0.83 14.01
CA ILE A 32 -12.09 0.48 13.13
C ILE A 32 -12.56 0.24 11.70
N PHE A 33 -13.67 -0.48 11.51
CA PHE A 33 -14.23 -0.75 10.18
C PHE A 33 -14.43 0.53 9.36
N ASN A 34 -15.06 1.54 9.96
CA ASN A 34 -15.32 2.82 9.30
C ASN A 34 -14.02 3.61 9.09
N GLU A 35 -13.11 3.58 10.05
CA GLU A 35 -11.87 4.33 9.99
C GLU A 35 -10.90 3.77 8.93
N ILE A 36 -10.80 2.44 8.78
CA ILE A 36 -10.03 1.83 7.69
C ILE A 36 -10.59 2.22 6.33
N LEU A 37 -11.93 2.20 6.15
CA LEU A 37 -12.55 2.62 4.90
C LEU A 37 -12.19 4.08 4.56
N GLU A 38 -12.24 4.96 5.56
CA GLU A 38 -11.86 6.36 5.40
C GLU A 38 -10.37 6.55 5.09
N ILE A 39 -9.48 5.77 5.72
CA ILE A 39 -8.05 5.75 5.40
C ILE A 39 -7.85 5.31 3.95
N THR A 40 -8.49 4.21 3.54
CA THR A 40 -8.42 3.71 2.15
C THR A 40 -8.93 4.75 1.16
N ARG A 41 -10.04 5.43 1.45
CA ARG A 41 -10.55 6.51 0.61
C ARG A 41 -9.50 7.59 0.38
N LYS A 42 -8.88 8.07 1.47
CA LYS A 42 -7.84 9.10 1.40
C LYS A 42 -6.61 8.62 0.62
N VAL A 43 -6.19 7.37 0.79
CA VAL A 43 -5.08 6.79 0.03
C VAL A 43 -5.41 6.73 -1.48
N PHE A 44 -6.64 6.35 -1.85
CA PHE A 44 -7.11 6.42 -3.25
C PHE A 44 -7.07 7.84 -3.80
N ASP A 45 -7.54 8.82 -3.02
CA ASP A 45 -7.56 10.22 -3.44
C ASP A 45 -6.14 10.79 -3.60
N ILE A 46 -5.23 10.47 -2.67
CA ILE A 46 -3.83 10.93 -2.68
C ILE A 46 -3.06 10.32 -3.87
N SER A 47 -3.30 9.05 -4.17
CA SER A 47 -2.62 8.31 -5.25
C SER A 47 -3.21 8.56 -6.64
N LYS A 48 -4.33 9.29 -6.73
CA LYS A 48 -5.02 9.58 -8.00
C LYS A 48 -4.08 10.23 -9.02
N GLY A 49 -4.03 9.64 -10.22
CA GLY A 49 -3.18 10.10 -11.32
C GLY A 49 -1.73 9.62 -11.26
N PHE A 50 -1.33 8.99 -10.15
CA PHE A 50 -0.07 8.25 -10.03
C PHE A 50 -0.30 6.74 -10.14
N PHE A 51 -1.35 6.23 -9.48
CA PHE A 51 -1.62 4.81 -9.37
C PHE A 51 -3.08 4.50 -9.69
N ILE A 52 -3.33 3.40 -10.38
CA ILE A 52 -4.66 2.87 -10.68
C ILE A 52 -4.75 1.46 -10.09
N PRO A 53 -5.46 1.26 -8.98
CA PRO A 53 -5.71 -0.07 -8.42
C PRO A 53 -6.41 -0.96 -9.44
N THR A 54 -5.89 -2.15 -9.77
CA THR A 54 -6.64 -3.12 -10.62
C THR A 54 -7.02 -4.40 -9.90
N LYS A 55 -6.45 -4.65 -8.72
CA LYS A 55 -6.88 -5.69 -7.79
C LYS A 55 -6.84 -5.15 -6.37
N ILE A 56 -7.82 -5.54 -5.56
CA ILE A 56 -7.83 -5.27 -4.12
C ILE A 56 -8.21 -6.58 -3.43
N GLU A 57 -7.38 -7.03 -2.50
CA GLU A 57 -7.70 -8.10 -1.57
C GLU A 57 -8.01 -7.49 -0.20
N TYR A 58 -8.95 -8.08 0.52
CA TYR A 58 -9.27 -7.61 1.87
C TYR A 58 -9.83 -8.72 2.75
N GLY A 59 -9.49 -8.64 4.04
CA GLY A 59 -9.95 -9.55 5.08
C GLY A 59 -11.08 -8.95 5.91
N LEU A 60 -12.28 -9.52 5.82
CA LEU A 60 -13.39 -9.22 6.73
C LEU A 60 -13.38 -10.21 7.89
N VAL A 61 -13.33 -9.68 9.12
CA VAL A 61 -13.44 -10.47 10.35
C VAL A 61 -14.71 -10.06 11.08
N THR A 62 -15.36 -11.04 11.72
CA THR A 62 -16.55 -10.78 12.53
C THR A 62 -16.41 -11.27 13.95
N PHE A 63 -17.04 -10.53 14.86
CA PHE A 63 -17.05 -10.82 16.29
C PHE A 63 -18.49 -10.85 16.82
N SER A 64 -18.69 -11.56 17.94
CA SER A 64 -19.97 -11.62 18.65
C SER A 64 -20.25 -10.36 19.46
N GLU A 65 -19.21 -9.62 19.81
CA GLU A 65 -19.26 -8.41 20.60
C GLU A 65 -18.28 -7.37 20.05
N ASP A 66 -18.46 -6.12 20.45
CA ASP A 66 -17.62 -5.02 20.01
C ASP A 66 -16.38 -4.93 20.92
N ILE A 67 -15.23 -5.28 20.37
CA ILE A 67 -13.99 -5.49 21.10
C ILE A 67 -13.18 -4.20 21.11
N LEU A 68 -12.45 -3.94 22.20
CA LEU A 68 -11.48 -2.85 22.26
C LEU A 68 -10.42 -3.02 21.16
N ALA A 69 -10.19 -1.95 20.38
CA ALA A 69 -9.33 -1.95 19.20
C ALA A 69 -7.95 -2.55 19.47
N ASN A 70 -7.26 -2.05 20.49
CA ASN A 70 -5.91 -2.47 20.90
C ASN A 70 -5.84 -3.91 21.47
N ARG A 71 -6.96 -4.53 21.85
CA ARG A 71 -6.99 -5.90 22.36
C ARG A 71 -7.09 -6.95 21.26
N LEU A 72 -7.38 -6.55 20.01
CA LEU A 72 -7.56 -7.48 18.89
C LEU A 72 -6.35 -8.38 18.60
N PHE A 73 -5.16 -7.94 19.02
CA PHE A 73 -3.91 -8.68 18.82
C PHE A 73 -3.61 -9.64 19.99
N GLU A 74 -4.42 -9.66 21.04
CA GLU A 74 -4.30 -10.62 22.13
C GLU A 74 -4.70 -12.03 21.66
N HIS A 75 -3.86 -13.04 21.93
CA HIS A 75 -4.07 -14.45 21.51
C HIS A 75 -5.39 -15.10 21.98
N LYS A 76 -6.15 -14.46 22.87
CA LYS A 76 -7.39 -15.00 23.44
C LYS A 76 -8.65 -14.62 22.66
N ILE A 77 -8.55 -13.65 21.75
CA ILE A 77 -9.70 -13.17 20.98
C ILE A 77 -9.89 -14.06 19.75
N LYS A 78 -11.00 -14.78 19.71
CA LYS A 78 -11.34 -15.66 18.59
C LYS A 78 -12.45 -15.02 17.74
N PRO A 79 -12.21 -14.79 16.44
CA PRO A 79 -13.26 -14.31 15.57
C PRO A 79 -14.34 -15.38 15.33
N LEU A 80 -15.57 -14.95 15.10
CA LEU A 80 -16.66 -15.83 14.67
C LEU A 80 -16.44 -16.36 13.25
N GLY A 81 -15.78 -15.56 12.41
CA GLY A 81 -15.47 -15.92 11.05
C GLY A 81 -14.53 -14.91 10.41
N ILE A 82 -13.73 -15.42 9.47
CA ILE A 82 -12.84 -14.64 8.62
C ILE A 82 -13.24 -14.93 7.18
N LEU A 83 -13.45 -13.88 6.39
CA LEU A 83 -13.72 -13.98 4.97
C LEU A 83 -12.71 -13.13 4.22
N ARG A 84 -11.92 -13.79 3.36
CA ARG A 84 -11.06 -13.10 2.40
C ARG A 84 -11.81 -12.92 1.09
N ARG A 85 -11.73 -11.72 0.54
CA ARG A 85 -12.35 -11.37 -0.74
C ARG A 85 -11.33 -10.67 -1.62
N GLN A 86 -11.62 -10.70 -2.91
CA GLN A 86 -10.83 -10.05 -3.94
C GLN A 86 -11.79 -9.42 -4.94
N ILE A 87 -11.50 -8.18 -5.33
CA ILE A 87 -12.08 -7.52 -6.49
C ILE A 87 -10.98 -7.26 -7.52
N GLN A 88 -11.29 -7.44 -8.81
CA GLN A 88 -10.35 -7.23 -9.92
C GLN A 88 -11.02 -6.48 -11.08
N SER A 89 -10.26 -5.61 -11.75
CA SER A 89 -10.71 -4.91 -12.97
C SER A 89 -9.56 -4.33 -13.79
N ASP A 90 -9.41 -4.77 -15.04
CA ASP A 90 -8.34 -4.29 -15.94
C ASP A 90 -8.38 -2.77 -16.22
N LYS A 91 -9.56 -2.16 -16.06
CA LYS A 91 -9.78 -0.70 -16.24
C LYS A 91 -9.46 0.12 -15.00
N GLY A 92 -9.23 -0.55 -13.87
CA GLY A 92 -9.08 0.08 -12.56
C GLY A 92 -10.32 -0.05 -11.68
N ILE A 93 -10.09 0.03 -10.37
CA ILE A 93 -11.09 -0.04 -9.31
C ILE A 93 -11.16 1.34 -8.66
N SER A 94 -12.36 1.92 -8.64
CA SER A 94 -12.61 3.15 -7.88
C SER A 94 -12.90 2.81 -6.42
N TYR A 95 -12.67 3.77 -5.51
CA TYR A 95 -13.05 3.61 -4.12
C TYR A 95 -14.55 3.33 -3.95
N HIS A 96 -15.41 3.98 -4.76
CA HIS A 96 -16.85 3.72 -4.73
C HIS A 96 -17.20 2.27 -5.05
N LYS A 97 -16.60 1.69 -6.09
CA LYS A 97 -16.80 0.27 -6.45
C LYS A 97 -16.32 -0.67 -5.34
N PHE A 98 -15.18 -0.35 -4.73
CA PHE A 98 -14.67 -1.09 -3.57
C PHE A 98 -15.62 -1.00 -2.37
N LEU A 99 -16.16 0.18 -2.09
CA LEU A 99 -17.11 0.42 -1.01
C LEU A 99 -18.42 -0.36 -1.23
N GLU A 100 -18.96 -0.35 -2.44
CA GLU A 100 -20.15 -1.13 -2.82
C GLU A 100 -19.93 -2.63 -2.58
N GLU A 101 -18.77 -3.16 -3.00
CA GLU A 101 -18.40 -4.57 -2.80
C GLU A 101 -18.31 -4.95 -1.31
N ILE A 102 -17.78 -4.06 -0.46
CA ILE A 102 -17.74 -4.30 0.98
C ILE A 102 -19.14 -4.32 1.60
N HIS A 103 -20.03 -3.44 1.14
CA HIS A 103 -21.39 -3.30 1.69
C HIS A 103 -22.40 -4.31 1.14
N SER A 104 -22.17 -4.87 -0.06
CA SER A 104 -23.04 -5.88 -0.68
C SER A 104 -23.04 -7.23 0.05
N ASN A 105 -22.13 -7.42 1.02
CA ASN A 105 -21.95 -8.68 1.71
C ASN A 105 -22.99 -8.89 2.85
N GLU A 106 -24.06 -9.62 2.50
CA GLU A 106 -25.16 -9.96 3.42
C GLU A 106 -24.78 -10.98 4.50
N THR A 107 -23.72 -11.78 4.31
CA THR A 107 -23.31 -12.87 5.22
C THR A 107 -23.02 -12.41 6.65
N PHE A 108 -22.79 -11.11 6.82
CA PHE A 108 -22.44 -10.48 8.09
C PHE A 108 -23.40 -9.37 8.49
N LYS A 109 -24.60 -9.33 7.89
CA LYS A 109 -25.66 -8.43 8.33
C LYS A 109 -25.90 -8.67 9.82
N ASP A 110 -25.92 -7.58 10.59
CA ASP A 110 -26.12 -7.55 12.05
C ASP A 110 -24.97 -8.08 12.93
N LYS A 111 -23.77 -8.31 12.38
CA LYS A 111 -22.56 -8.63 13.17
C LYS A 111 -21.61 -7.44 13.26
N ILE A 112 -20.80 -7.40 14.31
CA ILE A 112 -19.67 -6.46 14.39
C ILE A 112 -18.62 -6.90 13.37
N LYS A 113 -18.35 -6.02 12.40
CA LYS A 113 -17.40 -6.23 11.31
C LYS A 113 -16.11 -5.47 11.60
N TYR A 114 -15.02 -6.01 11.07
CA TYR A 114 -13.69 -5.45 11.11
C TYR A 114 -13.00 -5.74 9.78
N ILE A 115 -12.24 -4.79 9.25
CA ILE A 115 -11.32 -5.02 8.14
C ILE A 115 -9.93 -5.11 8.75
N GLY A 116 -9.23 -6.23 8.56
CA GLY A 116 -7.88 -6.39 9.11
C GLY A 116 -6.80 -5.77 8.24
N ASP A 117 -6.99 -5.98 6.95
CA ASP A 117 -6.02 -5.74 5.91
C ASP A 117 -6.78 -5.43 4.62
N ILE A 118 -6.24 -4.47 3.88
CA ILE A 118 -6.60 -4.14 2.51
C ILE A 118 -5.29 -4.08 1.74
N ASP A 119 -5.12 -5.03 0.84
CA ASP A 119 -3.94 -5.14 0.01
C ASP A 119 -4.29 -4.75 -1.43
N ILE A 120 -3.69 -3.65 -1.90
CA ILE A 120 -3.93 -3.09 -3.22
C ILE A 120 -2.77 -3.52 -4.14
N HIS A 121 -2.91 -4.72 -4.68
CA HIS A 121 -1.96 -5.32 -5.63
C HIS A 121 -2.40 -5.14 -7.10
N ASN A 122 -1.56 -5.53 -8.06
CA ASN A 122 -1.88 -5.48 -9.49
C ASN A 122 -2.22 -4.08 -9.98
N GLY A 123 -1.71 -3.02 -9.36
CA GLY A 123 -2.00 -1.67 -9.82
C GLY A 123 -1.13 -1.23 -10.99
N LYS A 124 -1.66 -0.28 -11.78
CA LYS A 124 -0.91 0.39 -12.82
C LYS A 124 -0.27 1.65 -12.25
N THR A 125 1.05 1.76 -12.34
CA THR A 125 1.83 2.90 -11.85
C THR A 125 2.25 3.78 -13.01
N LYS A 126 2.12 5.10 -12.85
CA LYS A 126 2.49 6.08 -13.87
C LYS A 126 3.98 6.38 -13.85
N PHE A 127 4.69 5.98 -14.90
CA PHE A 127 6.12 6.27 -15.11
C PHE A 127 6.33 7.37 -16.14
N VAL A 128 7.43 8.12 -15.98
CA VAL A 128 8.08 8.87 -17.04
C VAL A 128 9.10 7.94 -17.69
N LEU A 129 8.98 7.69 -18.99
CA LEU A 129 10.03 7.08 -19.80
C LEU A 129 10.38 8.03 -20.95
N LYS A 130 11.52 7.84 -21.61
CA LYS A 130 12.05 8.78 -22.63
C LYS A 130 11.05 9.09 -23.75
N ARG A 131 10.19 8.14 -24.10
CA ARG A 131 9.25 8.27 -25.23
C ARG A 131 7.89 8.83 -24.81
N LYS A 132 7.46 8.60 -23.56
CA LYS A 132 6.16 9.05 -23.04
C LYS A 132 5.98 8.74 -21.56
N ASP A 133 4.99 9.42 -20.99
CA ASP A 133 4.34 9.03 -19.74
C ASP A 133 3.45 7.81 -19.98
N GLU A 134 3.63 6.75 -19.18
CA GLU A 134 2.85 5.52 -19.34
C GLU A 134 2.42 4.93 -18.00
N TYR A 135 1.25 4.28 -18.01
CA TYR A 135 0.82 3.43 -16.91
C TYR A 135 1.33 2.01 -17.15
N ILE A 136 2.15 1.52 -16.23
CA ILE A 136 2.81 0.21 -16.31
C ILE A 136 2.35 -0.66 -15.13
N ASP A 137 1.97 -1.89 -15.43
CA ASP A 137 1.71 -2.98 -14.49
C ASP A 137 2.65 -4.16 -14.78
N ARG A 138 2.62 -5.21 -13.97
CA ARG A 138 3.49 -6.39 -14.19
C ARG A 138 3.28 -7.08 -15.55
N ASN A 139 2.15 -6.88 -16.21
CA ASN A 139 1.85 -7.52 -17.51
C ASN A 139 2.32 -6.69 -18.71
N SER A 140 2.93 -5.54 -18.48
CA SER A 140 3.34 -4.60 -19.51
C SER A 140 4.60 -5.09 -20.23
N LYS A 141 4.41 -5.78 -21.36
CA LYS A 141 5.48 -6.42 -22.15
C LYS A 141 6.45 -5.39 -22.73
N GLY A 142 7.74 -5.72 -22.72
CA GLY A 142 8.79 -4.90 -23.33
C GLY A 142 9.17 -3.65 -22.53
N LEU A 143 8.59 -3.46 -21.35
CA LEU A 143 8.83 -2.31 -20.48
C LEU A 143 9.58 -2.66 -19.20
N TYR A 144 10.10 -3.88 -19.07
CA TYR A 144 10.92 -4.30 -17.94
C TYR A 144 12.25 -4.89 -18.39
N ALA A 145 13.28 -4.69 -17.58
CA ALA A 145 14.58 -5.34 -17.69
C ALA A 145 15.03 -5.86 -16.32
N THR A 146 15.87 -6.88 -16.29
CA THR A 146 16.49 -7.33 -15.02
C THR A 146 17.43 -6.26 -14.51
N TRP A 147 17.40 -6.00 -13.21
CA TRP A 147 18.38 -5.12 -12.56
C TRP A 147 19.82 -5.56 -12.85
N GLY A 148 20.65 -4.62 -13.32
CA GLY A 148 22.05 -4.88 -13.68
C GLY A 148 22.28 -5.43 -15.09
N TYR A 149 21.22 -5.76 -15.85
CA TYR A 149 21.32 -6.23 -17.23
C TYR A 149 20.66 -5.25 -18.21
N ASP A 150 21.18 -5.21 -19.43
CA ASP A 150 20.65 -4.42 -20.55
C ASP A 150 19.55 -5.16 -21.34
N GLU A 151 19.12 -6.32 -20.86
CA GLU A 151 18.17 -7.20 -21.56
C GLU A 151 16.76 -7.06 -21.00
N ILE A 152 15.81 -6.87 -21.91
CA ILE A 152 14.39 -6.83 -21.61
C ILE A 152 13.94 -8.21 -21.12
N LEU A 153 13.10 -8.24 -20.08
CA LEU A 153 12.56 -9.47 -19.56
C LEU A 153 11.65 -10.15 -20.59
N ASP A 154 11.92 -11.43 -20.87
CA ASP A 154 11.03 -12.29 -21.66
C ASP A 154 9.77 -12.68 -20.87
N GLU A 155 9.90 -12.80 -19.54
CA GLU A 155 8.80 -13.09 -18.62
C GLU A 155 8.37 -11.85 -17.83
N PRO A 156 7.05 -11.65 -17.59
CA PRO A 156 6.59 -10.54 -16.78
C PRO A 156 7.12 -10.63 -15.34
N PRO A 157 7.40 -9.49 -14.68
CA PRO A 157 7.64 -9.45 -13.25
C PRO A 157 6.57 -10.19 -12.43
N THR A 158 6.98 -10.75 -11.29
CA THR A 158 6.05 -11.45 -10.39
C THR A 158 5.15 -10.48 -9.61
N SER A 159 5.58 -9.24 -9.45
CA SER A 159 4.91 -8.16 -8.72
C SER A 159 4.80 -6.90 -9.58
N ASP A 160 3.87 -6.02 -9.18
CA ASP A 160 3.70 -4.73 -9.84
C ASP A 160 4.71 -3.70 -9.33
N PRO A 161 4.94 -2.63 -10.09
CA PRO A 161 5.94 -1.64 -9.70
C PRO A 161 5.68 -0.97 -8.36
N ILE A 162 4.40 -0.81 -7.97
CA ILE A 162 3.99 -0.32 -6.66
C ILE A 162 2.85 -1.20 -6.13
N MET A 163 2.94 -1.54 -4.85
CA MET A 163 1.88 -2.18 -4.08
C MET A 163 1.59 -1.33 -2.85
N ILE A 164 0.33 -1.31 -2.40
CA ILE A 164 -0.09 -0.52 -1.24
C ILE A 164 -0.85 -1.41 -0.27
N ASP A 165 -0.37 -1.50 0.96
CA ASP A 165 -1.01 -2.25 2.04
C ASP A 165 -1.56 -1.28 3.08
N ILE A 166 -2.80 -1.50 3.53
CA ILE A 166 -3.42 -0.74 4.62
C ILE A 166 -3.92 -1.75 5.65
N SER A 167 -3.42 -1.65 6.88
CA SER A 167 -3.80 -2.59 7.94
C SER A 167 -3.94 -1.92 9.30
N HIS A 168 -4.73 -2.55 10.17
CA HIS A 168 -4.75 -2.21 11.59
C HIS A 168 -3.45 -2.69 12.25
N SER A 169 -2.80 -1.80 13.02
CA SER A 169 -1.50 -2.00 13.65
C SER A 169 -1.62 -2.11 15.16
N SER A 170 -0.83 -3.00 15.75
CA SER A 170 -0.69 -3.17 17.20
C SER A 170 0.40 -2.27 17.81
N LEU A 171 1.09 -1.47 17.00
CA LEU A 171 2.30 -0.77 17.40
C LEU A 171 2.15 0.74 17.21
N LYS A 172 2.66 1.49 18.19
CA LYS A 172 2.90 2.94 18.12
C LYS A 172 4.29 3.29 17.54
N GLY A 173 5.23 2.33 17.59
CA GLY A 173 6.60 2.41 17.06
C GLY A 173 7.47 1.22 17.50
N GLU A 174 8.75 1.17 17.10
CA GLU A 174 9.71 0.17 17.60
C GLU A 174 9.84 0.30 19.14
N ASN A 175 9.56 -0.78 19.87
CA ASN A 175 9.65 -0.89 21.33
C ASN A 175 8.62 -0.09 22.17
N GLN A 176 7.51 0.38 21.58
CA GLN A 176 6.46 1.06 22.36
C GLN A 176 5.31 0.12 22.72
N HIS A 177 4.96 0.07 24.02
CA HIS A 177 3.76 -0.62 24.51
C HIS A 177 2.50 0.19 24.16
N VAL A 178 1.47 -0.50 23.66
CA VAL A 178 0.12 0.07 23.49
C VAL A 178 -0.69 -0.24 24.75
N GLU A 179 -1.26 0.80 25.36
CA GLU A 179 -2.14 0.64 26.51
C GLU A 179 -3.57 0.32 26.09
N SER A 180 -4.33 -0.39 26.92
CA SER A 180 -5.75 -0.72 26.65
C SER A 180 -6.67 0.51 26.48
N ALA A 181 -6.23 1.70 26.89
CA ALA A 181 -6.94 2.97 26.72
C ALA A 181 -6.58 3.70 25.41
N ASP A 182 -5.51 3.28 24.73
CA ASP A 182 -5.06 3.91 23.49
C ASP A 182 -6.05 3.66 22.34
N PRO A 183 -6.24 4.62 21.42
CA PRO A 183 -6.95 4.37 20.18
C PRO A 183 -6.18 3.41 19.26
N ALA A 184 -6.86 2.92 18.22
CA ALA A 184 -6.28 2.12 17.17
C ALA A 184 -5.12 2.84 16.47
N TYR A 185 -4.16 2.06 15.96
CA TYR A 185 -3.13 2.55 15.04
C TYR A 185 -3.30 1.84 13.71
N TYR A 186 -2.85 2.47 12.63
CA TYR A 186 -2.91 1.87 11.30
C TYR A 186 -1.57 1.99 10.61
N ASN A 187 -1.28 1.03 9.73
CA ASN A 187 -0.10 1.04 8.90
C ASN A 187 -0.52 1.23 7.44
N ILE A 188 0.10 2.20 6.76
CA ILE A 188 -0.01 2.40 5.31
C ILE A 188 1.39 2.14 4.73
N VAL A 189 1.54 1.09 3.94
CA VAL A 189 2.83 0.69 3.36
C VAL A 189 2.78 0.81 1.86
N PHE A 190 3.75 1.52 1.28
CA PHE A 190 4.03 1.51 -0.16
C PHE A 190 5.25 0.65 -0.40
N ARG A 191 5.14 -0.36 -1.26
CA ARG A 191 6.25 -1.26 -1.62
C ARG A 191 6.58 -1.14 -3.10
N THR A 192 7.85 -1.33 -3.44
CA THR A 192 8.33 -1.35 -4.80
C THR A 192 9.47 -2.35 -4.96
N ASP A 193 9.46 -3.02 -6.09
CA ASP A 193 10.54 -3.92 -6.54
C ASP A 193 11.24 -3.32 -7.78
N THR A 194 11.14 -2.00 -7.97
CA THR A 194 11.78 -1.27 -9.06
C THR A 194 12.68 -0.16 -8.51
N ASP A 195 13.74 0.16 -9.22
CA ASP A 195 14.79 1.04 -8.71
C ASP A 195 14.84 2.43 -9.34
N ILE A 196 13.99 2.68 -10.34
CA ILE A 196 13.93 3.94 -11.08
C ILE A 196 13.73 5.16 -10.17
N TRP A 197 13.16 4.96 -8.98
CA TRP A 197 12.98 5.97 -7.94
C TRP A 197 14.31 6.47 -7.34
N PHE A 198 15.37 5.66 -7.41
CA PHE A 198 16.67 5.93 -6.78
C PHE A 198 17.74 6.38 -7.79
N GLU A 199 17.43 6.27 -9.09
CA GLU A 199 18.31 6.73 -10.16
C GLU A 199 18.52 8.26 -10.12
N LYS A 200 19.76 8.69 -10.39
CA LYS A 200 20.18 10.11 -10.40
C LYS A 200 20.07 10.75 -11.79
N THR A 201 19.35 10.13 -12.70
CA THR A 201 19.07 10.64 -14.05
C THR A 201 17.87 11.59 -14.05
N GLU A 202 17.67 12.38 -15.11
CA GLU A 202 16.49 13.24 -15.26
C GLU A 202 15.17 12.43 -15.18
N ILE A 203 15.13 11.27 -15.84
CA ILE A 203 13.99 10.35 -15.80
C ILE A 203 13.79 9.78 -14.39
N GLY A 204 14.86 9.37 -13.72
CA GLY A 204 14.81 8.88 -12.33
C GLY A 204 14.29 9.93 -11.37
N LEU A 205 14.80 11.16 -11.46
CA LEU A 205 14.33 12.31 -10.68
C LEU A 205 12.85 12.63 -10.94
N ALA A 206 12.41 12.59 -12.21
CA ALA A 206 11.01 12.84 -12.55
C ALA A 206 10.07 11.79 -11.94
N ASN A 207 10.44 10.51 -11.98
CA ASN A 207 9.69 9.43 -11.34
C ASN A 207 9.72 9.54 -9.81
N ARG A 208 10.91 9.79 -9.22
CA ARG A 208 11.07 10.03 -7.79
C ARG A 208 10.17 11.16 -7.29
N ASN A 209 10.11 12.28 -8.01
CA ASN A 209 9.26 13.41 -7.64
C ASN A 209 7.77 13.08 -7.66
N ARG A 210 7.32 12.17 -8.55
CA ARG A 210 5.92 11.69 -8.55
C ARG A 210 5.63 10.86 -7.31
N LEU A 211 6.47 9.86 -7.03
CA LEU A 211 6.34 9.02 -5.85
C LEU A 211 6.41 9.86 -4.57
N ARG A 212 7.37 10.79 -4.48
CA ARG A 212 7.50 11.77 -3.40
C ARG A 212 6.21 12.53 -3.18
N GLY A 213 5.60 13.05 -4.24
CA GLY A 213 4.34 13.79 -4.16
C GLY A 213 3.21 12.99 -3.53
N VAL A 214 3.17 11.67 -3.73
CA VAL A 214 2.21 10.76 -3.10
C VAL A 214 2.59 10.51 -1.64
N LEU A 215 3.82 10.08 -1.37
CA LEU A 215 4.29 9.73 -0.02
C LEU A 215 4.24 10.92 0.94
N LYS A 216 4.64 12.12 0.47
CA LYS A 216 4.56 13.36 1.25
C LYS A 216 3.12 13.74 1.59
N LYS A 217 2.18 13.56 0.65
CA LYS A 217 0.76 13.79 0.93
C LYS A 217 0.22 12.81 1.96
N VAL A 218 0.65 11.55 1.95
CA VAL A 218 0.31 10.61 3.05
C VAL A 218 0.85 11.15 4.36
N TYR A 219 2.12 11.54 4.41
CA TYR A 219 2.72 12.11 5.62
C TYR A 219 1.99 13.35 6.15
N GLU A 220 1.53 14.23 5.25
CA GLU A 220 0.86 15.49 5.61
C GLU A 220 -0.64 15.36 5.92
N ASN A 221 -1.33 14.33 5.41
CA ASN A 221 -2.79 14.19 5.54
C ASN A 221 -3.24 13.21 6.63
N PHE A 222 -2.28 12.56 7.29
CA PHE A 222 -2.52 11.66 8.41
C PHE A 222 -1.67 12.07 9.63
N ASP A 223 -2.17 11.74 10.82
CA ASP A 223 -1.43 11.94 12.07
C ASP A 223 -0.35 10.84 12.20
N VAL A 224 0.72 10.97 11.40
CA VAL A 224 1.84 10.01 11.38
C VAL A 224 2.59 10.05 12.71
N VAL A 225 2.63 8.92 13.41
CA VAL A 225 3.38 8.76 14.66
C VAL A 225 4.77 8.19 14.43
N TYR A 226 4.93 7.37 13.40
CA TYR A 226 6.19 6.70 13.09
C TYR A 226 6.28 6.39 11.60
N THR A 227 7.48 6.47 11.04
CA THR A 227 7.79 6.07 9.67
C THR A 227 8.75 4.90 9.69
N LEU A 228 8.49 3.89 8.85
CA LEU A 228 9.33 2.72 8.69
C LEU A 228 9.89 2.70 7.25
N PHE A 229 11.20 2.52 7.11
CA PHE A 229 11.84 2.34 5.81
C PHE A 229 12.55 1.00 5.81
N LEU A 230 12.22 0.14 4.85
CA LEU A 230 12.86 -1.16 4.69
C LEU A 230 13.32 -1.30 3.25
N SER A 231 14.55 -1.74 3.05
CA SER A 231 15.08 -2.11 1.73
C SER A 231 16.25 -3.04 1.91
N ASP A 232 16.36 -3.99 0.99
CA ASP A 232 17.49 -4.91 0.92
C ASP A 232 18.71 -4.27 0.21
N TRP A 233 18.51 -3.20 -0.58
CA TRP A 233 19.56 -2.60 -1.44
C TRP A 233 19.89 -1.15 -1.14
N PHE A 234 18.89 -0.39 -0.68
CA PHE A 234 19.06 1.04 -0.45
C PHE A 234 19.19 1.31 1.03
N SER A 235 20.10 2.21 1.38
CA SER A 235 20.23 2.69 2.74
C SER A 235 18.96 3.42 3.17
N GLU A 236 18.63 3.39 4.47
CA GLU A 236 17.51 4.17 5.03
C GLU A 236 17.57 5.65 4.61
N LYS A 237 18.77 6.20 4.48
CA LYS A 237 18.98 7.56 3.97
C LYS A 237 18.42 7.74 2.56
N GLU A 238 18.70 6.83 1.64
CA GLU A 238 18.19 6.89 0.26
C GLU A 238 16.66 6.74 0.22
N LEU A 239 16.07 5.91 1.07
CA LEU A 239 14.60 5.83 1.20
C LEU A 239 14.01 7.15 1.72
N LYS A 240 14.66 7.79 2.71
CA LYS A 240 14.26 9.10 3.24
C LYS A 240 14.36 10.20 2.19
N GLU A 241 15.40 10.20 1.36
CA GLU A 241 15.56 11.16 0.25
C GLU A 241 14.39 11.08 -0.75
N VAL A 242 13.81 9.90 -0.97
CA VAL A 242 12.61 9.79 -1.83
C VAL A 242 11.43 10.57 -1.24
N VAL A 243 11.26 10.62 0.07
CA VAL A 243 10.10 11.26 0.72
C VAL A 243 10.36 12.73 1.09
N PHE A 244 11.53 13.02 1.67
CA PHE A 244 11.75 14.26 2.42
C PHE A 244 12.72 15.27 1.78
N GLU A 245 13.50 14.87 0.75
CA GLU A 245 14.54 15.71 0.12
C GLU A 245 14.33 15.89 -1.39
#